data_AF-H3B657-F1
#
_entry.id   AF-H3B657-F1
#
_cell.length_a   1.000
_cell.length_b   1.000
_cell.length_c   1.000
_cell.angle_alpha   90.00
_cell.angle_beta   90.00
_cell.angle_gamma   90.00
#
_symmetry.space_group_name_H-M   'P 1'
#
loop_
_entity.id
_entity.type
_entity.pdbx_description
1 polymer ?
#
loop_
_entity_poly.entity_id
_entity_poly.type
_entity_poly.pdbx_seq_one_letter_code
_entity_poly.pdbx_strand_id
1 'polypeptide(L)'
;DIWFDKDEVEMSSSCWLSQRLETLEKCRAAIIFLSQNYFRCSVALLETKILLERLKSSEKSVKVFPVLFSPVEIPKDLSMLFEGAIDLTGAYLANMSLSEKSSIVIGNLSVEIDQYSLIRAPFHPAAPPSSEFTGEFKSKKLCKWSLEDVQEWLHHKGIREFYRQTFAEAMIDGFLLSSLTDEALSQYL
;
A
#
# COMPACT_ATOMS: atom_id res chain seq x y z
N ASP A 1 -1.42 -1.71 -10.22
CA ASP A 1 -2.47 -2.56 -9.63
C ASP A 1 -3.46 -1.70 -8.87
N ILE A 2 -4.75 -2.06 -8.97
CA ILE A 2 -5.87 -1.43 -8.26
C ILE A 2 -6.31 -2.44 -7.21
N TRP A 3 -6.45 -2.00 -5.96
CA TRP A 3 -6.91 -2.84 -4.86
C TRP A 3 -8.20 -2.26 -4.26
N PHE A 4 -9.17 -3.13 -4.00
CA PHE A 4 -10.39 -2.75 -3.30
C PHE A 4 -10.45 -3.39 -1.92
N ASP A 5 -10.88 -2.60 -0.94
CA ASP A 5 -11.17 -3.03 0.45
C ASP A 5 -11.97 -4.34 0.52
N LYS A 6 -12.91 -4.53 -0.42
CA LYS A 6 -13.84 -5.66 -0.48
C LYS A 6 -13.34 -6.89 -1.23
N ASP A 7 -12.15 -6.85 -1.83
CA ASP A 7 -11.60 -8.02 -2.53
C ASP A 7 -11.15 -9.12 -1.54
N GLU A 8 -11.12 -8.80 -0.25
CA GLU A 8 -10.76 -9.69 0.85
C GLU A 8 -12.00 -10.40 1.42
N VAL A 9 -12.32 -11.59 0.90
CA VAL A 9 -13.54 -12.34 1.20
C VAL A 9 -13.59 -12.91 2.65
N GLU A 10 -12.47 -12.91 3.39
CA GLU A 10 -12.39 -13.43 4.77
C GLU A 10 -11.76 -12.44 5.75
N MET A 11 -12.60 -11.62 6.41
CA MET A 11 -12.21 -10.84 7.60
C MET A 11 -11.81 -11.71 8.81
N SER A 12 -11.96 -13.03 8.72
CA SER A 12 -11.61 -14.02 9.75
C SER A 12 -10.14 -14.43 9.75
N SER A 13 -9.39 -14.12 8.69
CA SER A 13 -7.97 -14.46 8.60
C SER A 13 -7.12 -13.46 9.39
N SER A 14 -6.14 -13.96 10.14
CA SER A 14 -5.15 -13.12 10.84
C SER A 14 -4.26 -12.31 9.89
N CYS A 15 -4.19 -12.69 8.60
CA CYS A 15 -3.41 -11.99 7.59
C CYS A 15 -4.14 -10.77 6.98
N TRP A 16 -5.48 -10.71 7.12
CA TRP A 16 -6.33 -9.69 6.50
C TRP A 16 -5.89 -8.27 6.84
N LEU A 17 -5.69 -7.98 8.13
CA LEU A 17 -5.27 -6.65 8.56
C LEU A 17 -3.86 -6.31 8.05
N SER A 18 -2.94 -7.28 8.04
CA SER A 18 -1.57 -7.10 7.56
C SER A 18 -1.52 -6.71 6.09
N GLN A 19 -2.29 -7.40 5.23
CA GLN A 19 -2.35 -7.12 3.78
C GLN A 19 -2.93 -5.73 3.49
N ARG A 20 -3.93 -5.30 4.26
CA ARG A 20 -4.50 -3.94 4.15
C ARG A 20 -3.50 -2.87 4.52
N LEU A 21 -2.83 -3.03 5.66
CA LEU A 21 -1.81 -2.09 6.12
C LEU A 21 -0.65 -2.01 5.12
N GLU A 22 -0.19 -3.16 4.61
CA GLU A 22 0.84 -3.23 3.58
C GLU A 22 0.41 -2.50 2.29
N THR A 23 -0.83 -2.70 1.84
CA THR A 23 -1.38 -2.02 0.67
C THR A 23 -1.42 -0.51 0.89
N LEU A 24 -1.83 -0.06 2.08
CA LEU A 24 -1.88 1.35 2.45
C LEU A 24 -0.50 1.98 2.58
N GLU A 25 0.54 1.23 2.95
CA GLU A 25 1.92 1.73 2.95
C GLU A 25 2.47 1.85 1.53
N LYS A 26 2.06 0.94 0.63
CA LYS A 26 2.58 0.87 -0.74
C LYS A 26 1.82 1.73 -1.73
N CYS A 27 0.58 2.13 -1.43
CA CYS A 27 -0.25 2.86 -2.37
C CYS A 27 0.29 4.27 -2.64
N ARG A 28 0.22 4.70 -3.90
CA ARG A 28 0.55 6.07 -4.33
C ARG A 28 -0.66 6.97 -4.38
N ALA A 29 -1.83 6.35 -4.50
CA ALA A 29 -3.12 7.01 -4.53
C ALA A 29 -4.11 6.19 -3.71
N ALA A 30 -4.97 6.86 -2.94
CA ALA A 30 -6.05 6.22 -2.20
C ALA A 30 -7.35 7.00 -2.44
N ILE A 31 -8.41 6.31 -2.88
CA ILE A 31 -9.76 6.88 -2.95
C ILE A 31 -10.48 6.49 -1.68
N ILE A 32 -11.00 7.48 -0.95
CA ILE A 32 -11.65 7.25 0.35
C ILE A 32 -13.09 7.72 0.29
N PHE A 33 -14.03 6.81 0.54
CA PHE A 33 -15.46 7.12 0.63
C PHE A 33 -15.85 7.45 2.07
N LEU A 34 -16.04 8.74 2.34
CA LEU A 34 -16.41 9.25 3.65
C LEU A 34 -17.90 9.02 3.90
N SER A 35 -18.19 8.24 4.92
CA SER A 35 -19.55 7.95 5.38
C SER A 35 -19.61 7.79 6.89
N GLN A 36 -20.81 7.76 7.47
CA GLN A 36 -20.93 7.53 8.91
C GLN A 36 -20.31 6.20 9.34
N ASN A 37 -20.39 5.17 8.49
CA ASN A 37 -19.79 3.87 8.75
C ASN A 37 -18.26 3.91 8.69
N TYR A 38 -17.70 4.75 7.82
CA TYR A 38 -16.25 4.97 7.76
C TYR A 38 -15.71 5.44 9.11
N PHE A 39 -16.33 6.46 9.70
CA PHE A 39 -15.90 7.01 10.99
C PHE A 39 -16.25 6.14 12.21
N ARG A 40 -17.13 5.16 12.05
CA ARG A 40 -17.44 4.17 13.10
C ARG A 40 -16.54 2.94 13.05
N CYS A 41 -15.80 2.74 11.95
CA CYS A 41 -14.94 1.59 11.77
C CYS A 41 -13.52 1.90 12.32
N SER A 42 -13.10 1.18 13.37
CA SER A 42 -11.78 1.36 13.96
C SER A 42 -10.64 1.09 12.98
N VAL A 43 -10.83 0.14 12.06
CA VAL A 43 -9.84 -0.17 11.02
C VAL A 43 -9.75 1.02 10.06
N ALA A 44 -10.86 1.50 9.50
CA ALA A 44 -10.84 2.67 8.61
C ALA A 44 -10.19 3.90 9.25
N LEU A 45 -10.41 4.12 10.56
CA LEU A 45 -9.73 5.20 11.29
C LEU A 45 -8.22 4.97 11.47
N LEU A 46 -7.77 3.73 11.63
CA LEU A 46 -6.34 3.39 11.65
C LEU A 46 -5.71 3.68 10.28
N GLU A 47 -6.35 3.25 9.21
CA GLU A 47 -5.92 3.49 7.82
C GLU A 47 -5.82 4.98 7.51
N THR A 48 -6.81 5.75 7.99
CA THR A 48 -6.82 7.22 7.91
C THR A 48 -5.58 7.83 8.56
N LYS A 49 -5.20 7.36 9.74
CA LYS A 49 -4.02 7.86 10.47
C LYS A 49 -2.73 7.57 9.72
N ILE A 50 -2.60 6.37 9.16
CA ILE A 50 -1.44 5.98 8.35
C ILE A 50 -1.31 6.90 7.13
N LEU A 51 -2.39 7.10 6.38
CA LEU A 51 -2.38 8.00 5.22
C LEU A 51 -2.05 9.44 5.60
N LEU A 52 -2.56 9.90 6.75
CA LEU A 52 -2.25 11.24 7.28
C LEU A 52 -0.77 11.38 7.65
N GLU A 53 -0.16 10.37 8.26
CA GLU A 53 1.27 10.34 8.57
C GLU A 53 2.12 10.34 7.29
N ARG A 54 1.74 9.54 6.30
CA ARG A 54 2.40 9.49 4.98
C ARG A 54 2.32 10.83 4.24
N LEU A 55 1.22 11.57 4.38
CA LEU A 55 1.08 12.92 3.84
C LEU A 55 1.92 13.97 4.57
N LYS A 56 2.09 13.82 5.89
CA LYS A 56 2.94 14.71 6.71
C LYS A 56 4.42 14.46 6.51
N SER A 57 4.81 13.26 6.09
CA SER A 57 6.18 12.93 5.73
C SER A 57 6.68 13.80 4.57
N SER A 58 7.95 14.19 4.59
CA SER A 58 8.58 15.07 3.59
C SER A 58 8.53 14.50 2.17
N GLU A 59 8.31 13.19 2.03
CA GLU A 59 8.29 12.50 0.75
C GLU A 59 6.95 12.60 0.00
N LYS A 60 5.86 13.08 0.64
CA LYS A 60 4.49 13.15 0.06
C LYS A 60 4.17 11.95 -0.83
N SER A 61 4.39 10.74 -0.30
CA SER A 61 4.43 9.51 -1.09
C SER A 61 3.05 8.99 -1.51
N VAL A 62 1.97 9.65 -1.05
CA VAL A 62 0.59 9.28 -1.36
C VAL A 62 -0.27 10.50 -1.66
N LYS A 63 -1.14 10.37 -2.67
CA LYS A 63 -2.23 11.29 -2.97
C LYS A 63 -3.54 10.69 -2.48
N VAL A 64 -4.33 11.48 -1.75
CA VAL A 64 -5.62 11.03 -1.24
C VAL A 64 -6.73 11.74 -2.02
N PHE A 65 -7.73 10.96 -2.44
CA PHE A 65 -8.89 11.39 -3.20
C PHE A 65 -10.15 11.15 -2.35
N PRO A 66 -10.53 12.13 -1.52
CA PRO A 66 -11.69 12.01 -0.64
C PRO A 66 -13.00 12.18 -1.43
N VAL A 67 -13.96 11.31 -1.16
CA VAL A 67 -15.32 11.36 -1.72
C VAL A 67 -16.30 11.41 -0.56
N LEU A 68 -16.98 12.53 -0.38
CA LEU A 68 -18.01 12.68 0.64
C LEU A 68 -19.30 12.01 0.18
N PHE A 69 -19.47 10.74 0.56
CA PHE A 69 -20.57 9.90 0.10
C PHE A 69 -21.88 10.14 0.86
N SER A 70 -21.80 10.47 2.14
CA SER A 70 -22.95 10.81 2.98
C SER A 70 -22.61 11.97 3.92
N PRO A 71 -23.60 12.75 4.40
CA PRO A 71 -23.35 13.84 5.34
C PRO A 71 -22.65 13.34 6.60
N VAL A 72 -21.44 13.84 6.84
CA VAL A 72 -20.61 13.50 8.00
C VAL A 72 -19.81 14.70 8.46
N GLU A 73 -19.61 14.80 9.77
CA GLU A 73 -18.70 15.76 10.36
C GLU A 73 -17.28 15.20 10.31
N ILE A 74 -16.40 15.91 9.60
CA ILE A 74 -14.99 15.56 9.52
C ILE A 74 -14.27 16.08 10.76
N PRO A 75 -13.58 15.22 11.55
CA PRO A 75 -12.74 15.67 12.64
C PRO A 75 -11.69 16.67 12.17
N LYS A 76 -11.50 17.76 12.92
CA LYS A 76 -10.58 18.86 12.54
C LYS A 76 -9.16 18.38 12.26
N ASP A 77 -8.69 17.39 13.01
CA ASP A 77 -7.35 16.82 12.89
C ASP A 77 -7.13 16.07 11.56
N LEU A 78 -8.22 15.72 10.86
CA LEU A 78 -8.22 15.03 9.58
C LEU A 78 -8.56 15.97 8.40
N SER A 79 -8.85 17.24 8.65
CA SER A 79 -9.27 18.20 7.62
C SER A 79 -8.31 18.29 6.44
N MET A 80 -7.00 18.30 6.71
CA MET A 80 -5.94 18.32 5.69
C MET A 80 -5.97 17.08 4.77
N LEU A 81 -6.33 15.91 5.30
CA LEU A 81 -6.42 14.66 4.53
C LEU A 81 -7.58 14.70 3.54
N PHE A 82 -8.64 15.42 3.90
CA PHE A 82 -9.90 15.46 3.16
C PHE A 82 -10.14 16.77 2.42
N GLU A 83 -9.09 17.58 2.26
CA GLU A 83 -9.14 18.80 1.45
C GLU A 83 -9.44 18.45 -0.02
N GLY A 84 -10.34 19.21 -0.65
CA GLY A 84 -10.74 18.97 -2.04
C GLY A 84 -11.68 17.77 -2.23
N ALA A 85 -12.39 17.34 -1.19
CA ALA A 85 -13.35 16.24 -1.29
C ALA A 85 -14.44 16.48 -2.34
N ILE A 86 -14.67 15.46 -3.16
CA ILE A 86 -15.80 15.43 -4.10
C ILE A 86 -17.07 15.23 -3.27
N ASP A 87 -17.91 16.25 -3.22
CA ASP A 87 -19.14 16.24 -2.45
C ASP A 87 -20.31 15.59 -3.23
N LEU A 88 -20.77 14.44 -2.75
CA LEU A 88 -21.94 13.73 -3.29
C LEU A 88 -23.23 13.96 -2.49
N THR A 89 -23.19 14.83 -1.48
CA THR A 89 -24.30 15.08 -0.54
C THR A 89 -25.22 16.22 -0.96
N GLY A 90 -24.85 16.98 -1.99
CA GLY A 90 -25.62 18.10 -2.51
C GLY A 90 -27.05 17.71 -2.91
N ALA A 91 -28.01 18.60 -2.66
CA ALA A 91 -29.43 18.36 -2.94
C ALA A 91 -29.72 18.00 -4.41
N TYR A 92 -28.93 18.54 -5.35
CA TYR A 92 -29.05 18.23 -6.79
C TYR A 92 -28.63 16.80 -7.15
N LEU A 93 -27.89 16.11 -6.26
CA LEU A 93 -27.42 14.74 -6.42
C LEU A 93 -28.32 13.72 -5.69
N ALA A 94 -29.26 14.18 -4.87
CA ALA A 94 -30.09 13.31 -4.03
C ALA A 94 -30.89 12.29 -4.86
N ASN A 95 -31.37 12.68 -6.03
CA ASN A 95 -32.18 11.86 -6.92
C ASN A 95 -31.38 11.14 -8.02
N MET A 96 -30.06 11.30 -8.04
CA MET A 96 -29.20 10.62 -9.01
C MET A 96 -28.97 9.16 -8.62
N SER A 97 -28.95 8.31 -9.64
CA SER A 97 -28.56 6.91 -9.55
C SER A 97 -27.10 6.75 -9.12
N LEU A 98 -26.74 5.56 -8.65
CA LEU A 98 -25.35 5.22 -8.31
C LEU A 98 -24.42 5.35 -9.52
N SER A 99 -24.92 5.07 -10.73
CA SER A 99 -24.15 5.22 -11.97
C SER A 99 -23.79 6.68 -12.21
N GLU A 100 -24.77 7.59 -12.12
CA GLU A 100 -24.56 9.03 -12.31
C GLU A 100 -23.60 9.60 -11.26
N LYS A 101 -23.75 9.22 -9.99
CA LYS A 101 -22.81 9.60 -8.92
C LYS A 101 -21.40 9.08 -9.20
N SER A 102 -21.27 7.84 -9.67
CA SER A 102 -19.99 7.26 -10.06
C SER A 102 -19.36 8.03 -11.24
N SER A 103 -20.15 8.42 -12.24
CA SER A 103 -19.67 9.22 -13.37
C SER A 103 -19.13 10.58 -12.94
N ILE A 104 -19.74 11.23 -11.95
CA ILE A 104 -19.23 12.48 -11.37
C ILE A 104 -17.86 12.24 -10.73
N VAL A 105 -17.74 11.21 -9.89
CA VAL A 105 -16.46 10.87 -9.23
C VAL A 105 -15.39 10.57 -10.28
N ILE A 106 -15.67 9.69 -11.23
CA ILE A 106 -14.73 9.32 -12.30
C ILE A 106 -14.35 10.55 -13.13
N GLY A 107 -15.30 11.40 -13.50
CA GLY A 107 -15.05 12.62 -14.26
C GLY A 107 -14.09 13.57 -13.53
N ASN A 108 -14.29 13.76 -12.23
CA ASN A 108 -13.41 14.60 -11.41
C ASN A 108 -12.02 13.97 -11.16
N LEU A 109 -11.95 12.65 -11.01
CA LEU A 109 -10.71 11.97 -10.67
C LEU A 109 -9.85 11.56 -11.86
N SER A 110 -10.44 11.31 -13.04
CA SER A 110 -9.77 10.70 -14.20
C SER A 110 -8.44 11.36 -14.57
N VAL A 111 -8.41 12.70 -14.68
CA VAL A 111 -7.20 13.43 -15.08
C VAL A 111 -6.10 13.34 -14.02
N GLU A 112 -6.45 13.43 -12.74
CA GLU A 112 -5.47 13.36 -11.65
C GLU A 112 -5.01 11.93 -11.40
N ILE A 113 -5.93 10.97 -11.37
CA ILE A 113 -5.62 9.56 -11.06
C ILE A 113 -4.74 8.94 -12.14
N ASP A 114 -4.86 9.37 -13.40
CA ASP A 114 -4.02 8.90 -14.50
C ASP A 114 -2.54 9.22 -14.30
N GLN A 115 -2.24 10.32 -13.61
CA GLN A 115 -0.86 10.66 -13.25
C GLN A 115 -0.27 9.66 -12.25
N TYR A 116 -1.11 9.00 -11.45
CA TYR A 116 -0.70 7.97 -10.50
C TYR A 116 -0.85 6.55 -11.08
N SER A 117 -1.61 6.38 -12.17
CA SER A 117 -1.83 5.11 -12.86
C SER A 117 -0.76 4.82 -13.95
N LEU A 118 -0.28 5.86 -14.66
CA LEU A 118 0.60 5.74 -15.82
C LEU A 118 2.11 5.83 -15.52
N ILE A 119 2.49 6.20 -14.31
CA ILE A 119 3.90 6.12 -13.91
C ILE A 119 4.22 4.64 -13.66
N ARG A 120 4.63 3.94 -14.74
CA ARG A 120 5.61 2.85 -14.63
C ARG A 120 6.67 3.34 -13.67
N ALA A 121 6.69 2.76 -12.47
CA ALA A 121 7.55 3.22 -11.40
C ALA A 121 8.98 3.39 -11.95
N PRO A 122 9.64 4.54 -11.74
CA PRO A 122 11.09 4.50 -11.69
C PRO A 122 11.41 3.46 -10.63
N PHE A 123 12.18 2.45 -11.04
CA PHE A 123 12.98 1.65 -10.14
C PHE A 123 13.53 2.62 -9.10
N HIS A 124 13.08 2.56 -7.84
CA HIS A 124 13.82 3.25 -6.79
C HIS A 124 15.22 2.65 -6.86
N PRO A 125 16.28 3.44 -7.09
CA PRO A 125 17.60 2.97 -6.75
C PRO A 125 17.46 2.54 -5.29
N ALA A 126 17.86 1.29 -5.01
CA ALA A 126 18.09 0.86 -3.65
C ALA A 126 18.71 2.04 -2.89
N ALA A 127 18.12 2.39 -1.74
CA ALA A 127 18.80 3.26 -0.78
C ALA A 127 20.27 2.83 -0.73
N PRO A 128 21.23 3.76 -0.73
CA PRO A 128 22.65 3.41 -0.76
C PRO A 128 22.87 2.30 0.26
N PRO A 129 23.58 1.22 -0.12
CA PRO A 129 23.73 0.07 0.75
C PRO A 129 24.13 0.59 2.12
N SER A 130 23.37 0.22 3.16
CA SER A 130 23.87 0.39 4.52
C SER A 130 25.29 -0.17 4.52
N SER A 131 26.20 0.38 5.33
CA SER A 131 27.62 0.00 5.37
C SER A 131 27.89 -1.47 5.75
N GLU A 132 26.88 -2.33 5.66
CA GLU A 132 26.78 -3.72 6.07
C GLU A 132 26.82 -4.69 4.87
N PHE A 133 26.60 -4.23 3.63
CA PHE A 133 26.62 -5.09 2.43
C PHE A 133 28.03 -5.19 1.82
N THR A 134 28.59 -6.39 1.85
CA THR A 134 30.00 -6.65 1.51
C THR A 134 30.20 -7.14 0.08
N GLY A 135 29.13 -7.55 -0.61
CA GLY A 135 29.17 -8.10 -1.96
C GLY A 135 29.69 -9.53 -2.03
N GLU A 136 29.99 -10.16 -0.89
CA GLU A 136 30.63 -11.47 -0.82
C GLU A 136 29.78 -12.58 -1.45
N PHE A 137 28.45 -12.47 -1.39
CA PHE A 137 27.51 -13.43 -1.97
C PHE A 137 27.79 -13.72 -3.46
N LYS A 138 28.32 -12.75 -4.21
CA LYS A 138 28.66 -12.88 -5.64
C LYS A 138 29.79 -13.88 -5.90
N SER A 139 30.66 -14.11 -4.92
CA SER A 139 31.80 -15.03 -5.00
C SER A 139 31.54 -16.40 -4.35
N LYS A 140 30.46 -16.51 -3.56
CA LYS A 140 30.06 -17.73 -2.86
C LYS A 140 29.07 -18.54 -3.71
N LYS A 141 29.13 -19.87 -3.59
CA LYS A 141 28.07 -20.75 -4.11
C LYS A 141 26.80 -20.57 -3.29
N LEU A 142 25.62 -20.68 -3.92
CA LEU A 142 24.31 -20.46 -3.29
C LEU A 142 24.15 -21.21 -1.96
N CYS A 143 24.48 -22.50 -1.90
CA CYS A 143 24.36 -23.31 -0.68
C CYS A 143 25.28 -22.88 0.49
N LYS A 144 26.17 -21.92 0.27
CA LYS A 144 27.06 -21.32 1.28
C LYS A 144 26.68 -19.89 1.64
N TRP A 145 25.59 -19.36 1.07
CA TRP A 145 25.13 -18.02 1.42
C TRP A 145 24.55 -18.04 2.83
N SER A 146 25.02 -17.11 3.67
CA SER A 146 24.40 -16.83 4.96
C SER A 146 23.07 -16.10 4.78
N LEU A 147 22.37 -15.84 5.90
CA LEU A 147 21.18 -15.00 5.92
C LEU A 147 21.49 -13.62 5.31
N GLU A 148 22.60 -13.02 5.72
CA GLU A 148 23.04 -11.71 5.26
C GLU A 148 23.35 -11.71 3.76
N ASP A 149 23.98 -12.77 3.25
CA ASP A 149 24.23 -12.94 1.81
C ASP A 149 22.90 -13.00 1.01
N VAL A 150 21.86 -13.66 1.55
CA VAL A 150 20.51 -13.70 0.95
C VAL A 150 19.83 -12.34 1.01
N GLN A 151 19.91 -11.65 2.16
CA GLN A 151 19.35 -10.31 2.35
C GLN A 151 19.99 -9.29 1.39
N GLU A 152 21.31 -9.37 1.21
CA GLU A 152 22.06 -8.53 0.28
C GLU A 152 21.73 -8.87 -1.18
N TRP A 153 21.57 -10.15 -1.51
CA TRP A 153 21.16 -10.57 -2.85
C TRP A 153 19.75 -10.07 -3.20
N LEU A 154 18.78 -10.24 -2.30
CA LEU A 154 17.41 -9.72 -2.47
C LEU A 154 17.42 -8.20 -2.63
N HIS A 155 18.25 -7.50 -1.85
CA HIS A 155 18.43 -6.06 -1.96
C HIS A 155 18.97 -5.66 -3.34
N HIS A 156 20.01 -6.34 -3.83
CA HIS A 156 20.56 -6.15 -5.18
C HIS A 156 19.56 -6.44 -6.30
N LYS A 157 18.57 -7.32 -6.06
CA LYS A 157 17.48 -7.60 -7.00
C LYS A 157 16.35 -6.56 -6.94
N GLY A 158 16.44 -5.57 -6.06
CA GLY A 158 15.42 -4.54 -5.88
C GLY A 158 14.19 -5.03 -5.11
N ILE A 159 14.32 -6.14 -4.38
CA ILE A 159 13.27 -6.66 -3.51
C ILE A 159 13.14 -5.78 -2.27
N ARG A 160 11.91 -5.36 -1.96
CA ARG A 160 11.63 -4.40 -0.89
C ARG A 160 12.00 -4.97 0.48
N GLU A 161 12.34 -4.08 1.40
CA GLU A 161 12.76 -4.42 2.78
C GLU A 161 11.75 -5.30 3.52
N PHE A 162 10.44 -5.07 3.33
CA PHE A 162 9.41 -5.91 3.93
C PHE A 162 9.55 -7.41 3.58
N TYR A 163 9.68 -7.76 2.28
CA TYR A 163 9.86 -9.16 1.86
C TYR A 163 11.20 -9.73 2.27
N ARG A 164 12.24 -8.87 2.28
CA ARG A 164 13.56 -9.22 2.81
C ARG A 164 13.46 -9.61 4.28
N GLN A 165 12.71 -8.85 5.07
CA GLN A 165 12.45 -9.14 6.47
C GLN A 165 11.70 -10.46 6.68
N THR A 166 10.72 -10.80 5.84
CA THR A 166 10.06 -12.13 5.87
C THR A 166 11.07 -13.27 5.71
N PHE A 167 12.01 -13.14 4.78
CA PHE A 167 13.08 -14.13 4.59
C PHE A 167 14.05 -14.16 5.77
N ALA A 168 14.32 -13.01 6.40
CA ALA A 168 15.18 -12.92 7.58
C ALA A 168 14.52 -13.57 8.81
N GLU A 169 13.23 -13.29 9.04
CA GLU A 169 12.45 -13.84 10.15
C GLU A 169 12.26 -15.35 10.02
N ALA A 170 12.09 -15.84 8.79
CA ALA A 170 12.05 -17.27 8.49
C ALA A 170 13.45 -17.93 8.47
N MET A 171 14.51 -17.15 8.74
CA MET A 171 15.90 -17.61 8.76
C MET A 171 16.28 -18.34 7.45
N ILE A 172 15.84 -17.81 6.31
CA ILE A 172 16.09 -18.39 4.98
C ILE A 172 17.51 -18.04 4.54
N ASP A 173 18.41 -19.01 4.63
CA ASP A 173 19.75 -18.95 4.07
C ASP A 173 19.79 -19.50 2.63
N GLY A 174 20.97 -19.53 2.01
CA GLY A 174 21.09 -20.00 0.63
C GLY A 174 20.82 -21.49 0.43
N PHE A 175 20.99 -22.30 1.48
CA PHE A 175 20.63 -23.72 1.42
C PHE A 175 19.12 -23.88 1.38
N LEU A 176 18.40 -23.21 2.29
CA LEU A 176 16.94 -23.23 2.32
C LEU A 176 16.34 -22.62 1.06
N LEU A 177 16.88 -21.49 0.59
CA LEU A 177 16.50 -20.85 -0.67
C LEU A 177 16.60 -21.81 -1.86
N SER A 178 17.64 -22.65 -1.90
CA SER A 178 17.82 -23.66 -2.97
C SER A 178 16.85 -24.84 -2.90
N SER A 179 16.14 -24.98 -1.78
CA SER A 179 15.15 -26.04 -1.52
C SER A 179 13.70 -25.56 -1.55
N LEU A 180 13.46 -24.25 -1.70
CA LEU A 180 12.11 -23.71 -1.85
C LEU A 180 11.52 -24.20 -3.17
N THR A 181 10.35 -24.85 -3.09
CA THR A 181 9.51 -25.09 -4.26
C THR A 181 8.75 -23.82 -4.63
N ASP A 182 8.24 -23.75 -5.86
CA ASP A 182 7.42 -22.63 -6.31
C ASP A 182 6.18 -22.43 -5.39
N GLU A 183 5.61 -23.52 -4.85
CA GLU A 183 4.53 -23.41 -3.86
C GLU A 183 5.00 -22.82 -2.53
N ALA A 184 6.21 -23.17 -2.05
CA ALA A 184 6.74 -22.62 -0.81
C ALA A 184 7.07 -21.13 -0.96
N LEU A 185 7.60 -20.72 -2.12
CA LEU A 185 7.86 -19.31 -2.44
C LEU A 185 6.60 -18.44 -2.37
N SER A 186 5.44 -18.96 -2.78
CA SER A 186 4.16 -18.25 -2.69
C SER A 186 3.66 -17.99 -1.26
N GLN A 187 4.26 -18.62 -0.25
CA GLN A 187 3.95 -18.39 1.16
C GLN A 187 4.81 -17.28 1.79
N TYR A 188 5.92 -16.92 1.15
CA TYR A 188 6.88 -15.92 1.64
C TYR A 188 6.90 -14.62 0.82
N LEU A 189 6.15 -14.56 -0.29
CA LEU A 189 5.96 -13.42 -1.19
C LEU A 189 4.49 -12.98 -1.21
#